data_AF-A0A7W3Z4R0-F1
#
_entry.id   AF-A0A7W3Z4R0-F1
#
_cell.length_a   1.000
_cell.length_b   1.000
_cell.length_c   1.000
_cell.angle_alpha   90.00
_cell.angle_beta   90.00
_cell.angle_gamma   90.00
#
_symmetry.space_group_name_H-M   'P 1'
#
loop_
_entity.id
_entity.type
_entity.pdbx_description
1 polymer ?
#
loop_
_entity_poly.entity_id
_entity_poly.type
_entity_poly.pdbx_seq_one_letter_code
_entity_poly.pdbx_strand_id
1 'polypeptide(L)'
;MKKIYSNRVLFLSLIGASSAVNAQSSNESFVNQGQISVASGGVVSTLYDFDNQAGAKLSNDGTVYYYRDFNNDGYYSFTTNRKTGKAVFTRYAGEGELGAQLISGSEMSEFHDVELNNATKKKAFDLKNNMEVYGTVDFQDGIIKVDPTVLPGEKLSQGMLSFQQGAKAINVKDASHAEGLVEKIGNESFQYPKGDQEKYRYARISAPELKTDGFVGEYRTEDAAFFKARPTIAGVIKELNTSEYWLID
;
A
#
# COMPACT_ATOMS: atom_id res chain seq x y z
N MET A 1 74.68 28.94 -50.85
CA MET A 1 74.63 30.21 -50.09
C MET A 1 73.58 30.12 -49.00
N LYS A 2 73.78 30.90 -47.94
CA LYS A 2 73.23 30.84 -46.57
C LYS A 2 71.69 30.69 -46.41
N LYS A 3 71.33 30.01 -45.31
CA LYS A 3 70.01 29.87 -44.66
C LYS A 3 69.29 31.20 -44.41
N ILE A 4 67.94 31.20 -44.50
CA ILE A 4 67.02 32.11 -43.78
C ILE A 4 65.72 31.35 -43.41
N TYR A 5 65.50 31.27 -42.09
CA TYR A 5 64.32 31.13 -41.21
C TYR A 5 62.94 30.63 -41.70
N SER A 6 62.26 29.82 -40.86
CA SER A 6 61.12 30.30 -40.05
C SER A 6 60.49 29.19 -39.20
N ASN A 7 60.33 29.47 -37.90
CA ASN A 7 59.61 28.65 -36.93
C ASN A 7 58.11 28.58 -37.27
N ARG A 8 57.54 27.37 -37.30
CA ARG A 8 56.09 27.19 -37.19
C ARG A 8 55.79 26.26 -36.02
N VAL A 9 55.24 26.87 -34.98
CA VAL A 9 54.62 26.22 -33.82
C VAL A 9 53.40 25.45 -34.32
N LEU A 10 53.41 24.12 -34.13
CA LEU A 10 52.26 23.27 -34.41
C LEU A 10 51.39 23.20 -33.13
N PHE A 11 50.22 23.81 -33.16
CA PHE A 11 49.17 23.57 -32.15
C PHE A 11 48.49 22.24 -32.47
N LEU A 12 48.75 21.19 -31.67
CA LEU A 12 47.92 19.98 -31.66
C LEU A 12 46.71 20.23 -30.74
N SER A 13 45.53 20.43 -31.33
CA SER A 13 44.26 20.32 -30.61
C SER A 13 43.83 18.84 -30.57
N LEU A 14 44.06 18.15 -29.45
CA LEU A 14 43.41 16.87 -29.18
C LEU A 14 41.94 17.13 -28.84
N ILE A 15 41.03 16.77 -29.75
CA ILE A 15 39.61 16.65 -29.45
C ILE A 15 39.41 15.22 -28.93
N GLY A 16 39.48 15.06 -27.61
CA GLY A 16 39.06 13.83 -26.94
C GLY A 16 37.54 13.83 -26.83
N ALA A 17 36.87 13.07 -27.70
CA ALA A 17 35.45 12.77 -27.52
C ALA A 17 35.31 11.68 -26.45
N SER A 18 35.09 12.08 -25.20
CA SER A 18 34.63 11.17 -24.15
C SER A 18 33.15 10.88 -24.37
N SER A 19 32.82 9.73 -24.95
CA SER A 19 31.46 9.21 -24.93
C SER A 19 31.12 8.78 -23.51
N ALA A 20 30.42 9.64 -22.78
CA ALA A 20 29.75 9.27 -21.54
C ALA A 20 28.63 8.27 -21.89
N VAL A 21 28.85 7.00 -21.58
CA VAL A 21 27.79 5.99 -21.60
C VAL A 21 26.91 6.26 -20.38
N ASN A 22 25.80 6.94 -20.58
CA ASN A 22 24.75 6.99 -19.58
C ASN A 22 24.11 5.61 -19.53
N ALA A 23 24.47 4.80 -18.53
CA ALA A 23 23.69 3.62 -18.17
C ALA A 23 22.38 4.11 -17.58
N GLN A 24 21.35 4.28 -18.41
CA GLN A 24 20.00 4.55 -17.94
C GLN A 24 19.43 3.21 -17.49
N SER A 25 19.50 2.91 -16.19
CA SER A 25 18.66 1.86 -15.61
C SER A 25 17.24 2.42 -15.57
N SER A 26 16.45 2.18 -16.62
CA SER A 26 15.01 2.38 -16.51
C SER A 26 14.48 1.35 -15.53
N ASN A 27 14.00 1.78 -14.37
CA ASN A 27 13.01 0.97 -13.66
C ASN A 27 11.82 0.85 -14.63
N GLU A 28 11.62 -0.34 -15.18
CA GLU A 28 10.54 -0.59 -16.12
C GLU A 28 9.22 -0.50 -15.33
N SER A 29 8.30 0.34 -15.80
CA SER A 29 6.98 0.57 -15.20
C SER A 29 5.88 0.42 -16.25
N PHE A 30 4.74 -0.14 -15.84
CA PHE A 30 3.51 -0.13 -16.61
C PHE A 30 2.73 1.14 -16.27
N VAL A 31 2.85 2.14 -17.15
CA VAL A 31 2.29 3.47 -16.92
C VAL A 31 0.94 3.61 -17.62
N ASN A 32 -0.10 3.96 -16.86
CA ASN A 32 -1.38 4.42 -17.40
C ASN A 32 -1.43 5.95 -17.41
N GLN A 33 -1.58 6.52 -18.60
CA GLN A 33 -1.78 7.95 -18.83
C GLN A 33 -3.17 8.27 -19.42
N GLY A 34 -4.00 7.25 -19.62
CA GLY A 34 -5.29 7.37 -20.30
C GLY A 34 -6.36 6.61 -19.53
N GLN A 35 -6.99 5.65 -20.21
CA GLN A 35 -8.05 4.85 -19.61
C GLN A 35 -7.80 3.36 -19.81
N ILE A 36 -7.84 2.62 -18.70
CA ILE A 36 -7.85 1.16 -18.68
C ILE A 36 -9.19 0.71 -18.13
N SER A 37 -9.80 -0.28 -18.81
CA SER A 37 -10.98 -0.97 -18.30
C SER A 37 -10.75 -2.47 -18.38
N VAL A 38 -10.83 -3.13 -17.24
CA VAL A 38 -10.74 -4.58 -17.14
C VAL A 38 -12.16 -5.11 -16.95
N ALA A 39 -12.73 -5.70 -17.99
CA ALA A 39 -14.09 -6.22 -17.97
C ALA A 39 -14.20 -7.46 -17.07
N SER A 40 -15.44 -7.82 -16.70
CA SER A 40 -15.72 -9.05 -15.95
C SER A 40 -15.16 -10.28 -16.66
N GLY A 41 -14.40 -11.11 -15.93
CA GLY A 41 -13.70 -12.28 -16.48
C GLY A 41 -12.41 -11.95 -17.24
N GLY A 42 -12.12 -10.67 -17.49
CA GLY A 42 -10.85 -10.21 -18.02
C GLY A 42 -9.74 -10.36 -16.97
N VAL A 43 -8.53 -10.66 -17.46
CA VAL A 43 -7.33 -10.78 -16.62
C VAL A 43 -6.24 -9.90 -17.19
N VAL A 44 -5.65 -9.06 -16.33
CA VAL A 44 -4.47 -8.25 -16.64
C VAL A 44 -3.41 -8.53 -15.59
N SER A 45 -2.14 -8.48 -15.98
CA SER A 45 -1.03 -8.59 -15.05
C SER A 45 0.12 -7.71 -15.49
N THR A 46 0.84 -7.13 -14.53
CA THR A 46 2.11 -6.43 -14.78
C THR A 46 3.21 -7.03 -13.90
N LEU A 47 4.34 -7.37 -14.51
CA LEU A 47 5.58 -7.75 -13.83
C LEU A 47 6.42 -6.52 -13.43
N TYR A 48 5.97 -5.34 -13.84
CA TYR A 48 6.59 -4.04 -13.57
C TYR A 48 5.79 -3.26 -12.54
N ASP A 49 6.43 -2.24 -11.96
CA ASP A 49 5.73 -1.27 -11.12
C ASP A 49 4.54 -0.70 -11.90
N PHE A 50 3.37 -0.67 -11.28
CA PHE A 50 2.17 -0.09 -11.86
C PHE A 50 2.10 1.39 -11.49
N ASP A 51 1.93 2.27 -12.47
CA ASP A 51 1.79 3.71 -12.25
C ASP A 51 0.53 4.25 -12.94
N ASN A 52 -0.53 4.49 -12.17
CA ASN A 52 -1.72 5.20 -12.65
C ASN A 52 -1.57 6.70 -12.38
N GLN A 53 -1.16 7.44 -13.40
CA GLN A 53 -0.78 8.84 -13.24
C GLN A 53 -1.99 9.76 -13.02
N ALA A 54 -1.71 10.95 -12.52
CA ALA A 54 -2.72 11.99 -12.36
C ALA A 54 -3.52 12.23 -13.65
N GLY A 55 -4.85 12.23 -13.52
CA GLY A 55 -5.79 12.36 -14.64
C GLY A 55 -6.09 11.06 -15.41
N ALA A 56 -5.30 10.00 -15.21
CA ALA A 56 -5.58 8.68 -15.76
C ALA A 56 -6.70 7.97 -14.99
N LYS A 57 -7.32 6.97 -15.64
CA LYS A 57 -8.44 6.21 -15.09
C LYS A 57 -8.23 4.71 -15.26
N LEU A 58 -8.48 3.96 -14.21
CA LEU A 58 -8.57 2.51 -14.25
C LEU A 58 -9.90 2.05 -13.62
N SER A 59 -10.69 1.28 -14.39
CA SER A 59 -11.89 0.59 -13.89
C SER A 59 -11.64 -0.91 -13.90
N ASN A 60 -11.55 -1.53 -12.71
CA ASN A 60 -11.27 -2.95 -12.57
C ASN A 60 -12.52 -3.74 -12.17
N ASP A 61 -13.10 -4.46 -13.12
CA ASP A 61 -14.18 -5.40 -12.86
C ASP A 61 -13.81 -6.86 -13.15
N GLY A 62 -12.56 -7.12 -13.52
CA GLY A 62 -12.02 -8.46 -13.74
C GLY A 62 -10.99 -8.79 -12.66
N THR A 63 -9.84 -9.34 -13.05
CA THR A 63 -8.74 -9.57 -12.13
C THR A 63 -7.47 -8.90 -12.62
N VAL A 64 -6.82 -8.13 -11.75
CA VAL A 64 -5.52 -7.51 -12.03
C VAL A 64 -4.49 -8.01 -11.05
N TYR A 65 -3.37 -8.53 -11.56
CA TYR A 65 -2.22 -8.95 -10.77
C TYR A 65 -1.14 -7.87 -10.79
N TYR A 66 -0.77 -7.41 -9.59
CA TYR A 66 0.34 -6.49 -9.34
C TYR A 66 1.48 -7.28 -8.70
N TYR A 67 2.52 -7.58 -9.49
CA TYR A 67 3.67 -8.36 -9.02
C TYR A 67 4.76 -7.52 -8.32
N ARG A 68 4.60 -6.20 -8.39
CA ARG A 68 5.56 -5.16 -8.03
C ARG A 68 4.86 -4.01 -7.30
N ASP A 69 5.52 -2.86 -7.20
CA ASP A 69 4.94 -1.71 -6.51
C ASP A 69 3.74 -1.17 -7.29
N PHE A 70 2.79 -0.60 -6.57
CA PHE A 70 1.56 -0.02 -7.09
C PHE A 70 1.52 1.45 -6.72
N ASN A 71 1.33 2.32 -7.71
CA ASN A 71 1.11 3.74 -7.53
C ASN A 71 -0.22 4.17 -8.15
N ASN A 72 -1.03 4.92 -7.40
CA ASN A 72 -2.26 5.52 -7.89
C ASN A 72 -2.38 7.01 -7.55
N ASP A 73 -2.05 7.85 -8.52
CA ASP A 73 -2.28 9.31 -8.47
C ASP A 73 -3.50 9.72 -9.32
N GLY A 74 -4.15 8.74 -9.98
CA GLY A 74 -5.34 8.93 -10.81
C GLY A 74 -6.60 8.32 -10.19
N TYR A 75 -7.62 8.13 -11.02
CA TYR A 75 -8.85 7.46 -10.61
C TYR A 75 -8.71 5.94 -10.71
N TYR A 76 -8.89 5.23 -9.60
CA TYR A 76 -8.94 3.77 -9.55
C TYR A 76 -10.25 3.33 -8.90
N SER A 77 -11.09 2.62 -9.64
CA SER A 77 -12.36 2.12 -9.11
C SER A 77 -12.85 0.88 -9.85
N PHE A 78 -14.09 0.48 -9.59
CA PHE A 78 -14.83 -0.58 -10.25
C PHE A 78 -16.25 -0.08 -10.52
N THR A 79 -16.98 -0.78 -11.38
CA THR A 79 -18.37 -0.38 -11.67
C THR A 79 -19.26 -0.63 -10.45
N THR A 80 -20.03 0.37 -10.05
CA THR A 80 -20.97 0.26 -8.93
C THR A 80 -21.85 -0.98 -9.02
N ASN A 81 -22.02 -1.68 -7.90
CA ASN A 81 -22.77 -2.95 -7.76
C ASN A 81 -22.14 -4.17 -8.48
N ARG A 82 -21.01 -4.02 -9.17
CA ARG A 82 -20.26 -5.14 -9.73
C ARG A 82 -19.41 -5.79 -8.64
N LYS A 83 -19.48 -7.11 -8.53
CA LYS A 83 -18.79 -7.90 -7.49
C LYS A 83 -17.69 -8.82 -8.01
N THR A 84 -17.16 -8.49 -9.19
CA THR A 84 -16.21 -9.35 -9.92
C THR A 84 -14.80 -8.77 -9.95
N GLY A 85 -14.65 -7.49 -9.59
CA GLY A 85 -13.34 -6.82 -9.54
C GLY A 85 -12.47 -7.39 -8.44
N LYS A 86 -11.26 -7.81 -8.80
CA LYS A 86 -10.24 -8.32 -7.88
C LYS A 86 -8.88 -7.72 -8.21
N ALA A 87 -8.22 -7.16 -7.20
CA ALA A 87 -6.80 -6.81 -7.25
C ALA A 87 -6.00 -7.85 -6.46
N VAL A 88 -4.95 -8.39 -7.06
CA VAL A 88 -4.05 -9.37 -6.42
C VAL A 88 -2.68 -8.73 -6.28
N PHE A 89 -2.28 -8.46 -5.03
CA PHE A 89 -0.94 -7.99 -4.69
C PHE A 89 -0.12 -9.19 -4.23
N THR A 90 0.85 -9.57 -5.05
CA THR A 90 1.71 -10.72 -4.77
C THR A 90 3.09 -10.51 -5.37
N ARG A 91 4.09 -11.30 -4.95
CA ARG A 91 5.41 -11.29 -5.59
C ARG A 91 5.47 -12.38 -6.66
N TYR A 92 6.12 -12.08 -7.77
CA TYR A 92 6.32 -13.09 -8.81
C TYR A 92 7.36 -14.12 -8.36
N ALA A 93 6.94 -15.37 -8.20
CA ALA A 93 7.80 -16.45 -7.70
C ALA A 93 8.91 -16.87 -8.69
N GLY A 94 8.76 -16.57 -9.99
CA GLY A 94 9.62 -17.08 -11.05
C GLY A 94 11.03 -16.49 -11.11
N GLU A 95 11.26 -15.31 -10.50
CA GLU A 95 12.56 -14.62 -10.55
C GLU A 95 13.22 -14.45 -9.16
N GLY A 96 12.69 -15.11 -8.13
CA GLY A 96 13.24 -15.01 -6.77
C GLY A 96 13.12 -13.61 -6.17
N GLU A 97 12.16 -12.82 -6.65
CA GLU A 97 11.94 -11.47 -6.18
C GLU A 97 11.32 -11.48 -4.78
N LEU A 98 12.10 -11.04 -3.82
CA LEU A 98 11.72 -10.96 -2.41
C LEU A 98 11.54 -9.49 -2.01
N GLY A 99 10.71 -9.26 -1.00
CA GLY A 99 10.60 -7.96 -0.35
C GLY A 99 9.19 -7.39 -0.31
N ALA A 100 9.05 -6.30 0.44
CA ALA A 100 7.79 -5.59 0.61
C ALA A 100 7.34 -4.98 -0.72
N GLN A 101 6.04 -5.05 -1.05
CA GLN A 101 5.46 -4.23 -2.11
C GLN A 101 5.06 -2.88 -1.53
N LEU A 102 5.45 -1.79 -2.18
CA LEU A 102 4.93 -0.48 -1.89
C LEU A 102 3.57 -0.31 -2.58
N ILE A 103 2.56 0.08 -1.81
CA ILE A 103 1.24 0.47 -2.33
C ILE A 103 1.09 1.96 -2.02
N SER A 104 1.33 2.81 -3.01
CA SER A 104 1.39 4.27 -2.88
C SER A 104 0.38 5.00 -3.76
N GLY A 105 0.25 6.30 -3.53
CA GLY A 105 -0.47 7.20 -4.44
C GLY A 105 -1.18 8.33 -3.70
N SER A 106 -1.38 9.45 -4.39
CA SER A 106 -2.04 10.64 -3.83
C SER A 106 -3.57 10.57 -3.84
N GLU A 107 -4.16 9.66 -4.61
CA GLU A 107 -5.61 9.51 -4.76
C GLU A 107 -6.10 8.19 -4.15
N MET A 108 -7.31 8.18 -3.60
CA MET A 108 -7.92 6.95 -3.06
C MET A 108 -8.05 5.89 -4.16
N SER A 109 -7.83 4.63 -3.79
CA SER A 109 -8.04 3.49 -4.67
C SER A 109 -9.22 2.66 -4.18
N GLU A 110 -10.29 2.61 -4.98
CA GLU A 110 -11.49 1.84 -4.67
C GLU A 110 -11.40 0.43 -5.25
N PHE A 111 -11.46 -0.58 -4.39
CA PHE A 111 -11.42 -1.99 -4.76
C PHE A 111 -12.72 -2.69 -4.38
N HIS A 112 -13.17 -3.62 -5.22
CA HIS A 112 -14.17 -4.58 -4.77
C HIS A 112 -13.49 -5.66 -3.90
N ASP A 113 -12.75 -6.60 -4.48
CA ASP A 113 -11.95 -7.57 -3.73
C ASP A 113 -10.44 -7.30 -3.84
N VAL A 114 -9.72 -7.60 -2.76
CA VAL A 114 -8.26 -7.51 -2.66
C VAL A 114 -7.71 -8.83 -2.13
N GLU A 115 -6.68 -9.36 -2.77
CA GLU A 115 -5.88 -10.47 -2.25
C GLU A 115 -4.48 -9.96 -1.92
N LEU A 116 -4.05 -10.19 -0.68
CA LEU A 116 -2.72 -9.88 -0.17
C LEU A 116 -1.96 -11.20 0.01
N ASN A 117 -0.99 -11.46 -0.86
CA ASN A 117 -0.22 -12.71 -0.87
C ASN A 117 1.27 -12.47 -1.10
N ASN A 118 1.99 -12.04 -0.06
CA ASN A 118 3.43 -11.85 -0.11
C ASN A 118 4.07 -12.36 1.18
N ALA A 119 4.89 -13.42 1.07
CA ALA A 119 5.49 -14.10 2.22
C ALA A 119 6.59 -13.32 2.96
N THR A 120 6.91 -12.09 2.52
CA THR A 120 7.91 -11.24 3.16
C THR A 120 7.53 -10.98 4.62
N LYS A 121 8.42 -11.36 5.54
CA LYS A 121 8.17 -11.25 6.99
C LYS A 121 8.15 -9.80 7.45
N LYS A 122 7.43 -9.53 8.54
CA LYS A 122 7.31 -8.23 9.24
C LYS A 122 6.67 -7.09 8.46
N LYS A 123 6.93 -6.96 7.16
CA LYS A 123 6.34 -5.97 6.27
C LYS A 123 6.33 -6.53 4.86
N ALA A 124 5.20 -7.11 4.48
CA ALA A 124 4.96 -7.61 3.13
C ALA A 124 4.39 -6.51 2.21
N PHE A 125 3.60 -5.61 2.79
CA PHE A 125 3.04 -4.46 2.10
C PHE A 125 3.31 -3.21 2.92
N ASP A 126 3.85 -2.18 2.27
CA ASP A 126 4.02 -0.84 2.84
C ASP A 126 2.90 0.02 2.26
N LEU A 127 1.84 0.24 3.03
CA LEU A 127 0.64 0.94 2.59
C LEU A 127 0.77 2.44 2.83
N LYS A 128 0.97 3.15 1.72
CA LYS A 128 1.03 4.62 1.58
C LYS A 128 0.04 5.11 0.51
N ASN A 129 -1.13 4.49 0.52
CA ASN A 129 -2.31 4.91 -0.22
C ASN A 129 -3.57 4.61 0.62
N ASN A 130 -4.66 5.32 0.36
CA ASN A 130 -5.95 5.01 0.98
C ASN A 130 -6.70 3.98 0.14
N MET A 131 -6.76 2.74 0.63
CA MET A 131 -7.46 1.63 -0.01
C MET A 131 -8.88 1.48 0.55
N GLU A 132 -9.87 1.71 -0.29
CA GLU A 132 -11.29 1.58 0.03
C GLU A 132 -11.82 0.25 -0.50
N VAL A 133 -12.13 -0.69 0.37
CA VAL A 133 -12.54 -2.05 -0.03
C VAL A 133 -14.02 -2.27 0.24
N TYR A 134 -14.76 -2.63 -0.80
CA TYR A 134 -16.22 -2.84 -0.76
C TYR A 134 -16.64 -4.31 -0.67
N GLY A 135 -15.72 -5.24 -0.93
CA GLY A 135 -15.91 -6.68 -0.90
C GLY A 135 -15.02 -7.34 0.15
N THR A 136 -14.08 -8.16 -0.28
CA THR A 136 -13.25 -8.96 0.62
C THR A 136 -11.78 -8.56 0.53
N VAL A 137 -11.13 -8.38 1.68
CA VAL A 137 -9.66 -8.45 1.77
C VAL A 137 -9.27 -9.84 2.24
N ASP A 138 -8.56 -10.57 1.40
CA ASP A 138 -8.05 -11.90 1.68
C ASP A 138 -6.56 -11.84 2.08
N PHE A 139 -6.28 -12.08 3.36
CA PHE A 139 -4.94 -12.05 3.94
C PHE A 139 -4.24 -13.42 3.78
N GLN A 140 -3.95 -13.83 2.56
CA GLN A 140 -3.33 -15.14 2.27
C GLN A 140 -1.96 -15.29 2.95
N ASP A 141 -1.08 -14.30 2.76
CA ASP A 141 0.22 -14.23 3.42
C ASP A 141 0.75 -12.80 3.45
N GLY A 142 1.49 -12.47 4.51
CA GLY A 142 2.16 -11.19 4.67
C GLY A 142 1.40 -10.17 5.52
N ILE A 143 2.19 -9.31 6.15
CA ILE A 143 1.71 -8.21 7.00
C ILE A 143 1.66 -6.92 6.18
N ILE A 144 0.51 -6.26 6.16
CA ILE A 144 0.34 -4.92 5.59
C ILE A 144 0.54 -3.87 6.67
N LYS A 145 1.55 -3.01 6.52
CA LYS A 145 1.83 -1.91 7.43
C LYS A 145 1.19 -0.65 6.89
N VAL A 146 0.28 -0.07 7.66
CA VAL A 146 -0.45 1.15 7.31
C VAL A 146 0.31 2.36 7.85
N ASP A 147 0.55 3.38 7.00
CA ASP A 147 1.08 4.68 7.42
C ASP A 147 -0.06 5.70 7.58
N PRO A 148 -0.69 5.81 8.76
CA PRO A 148 -1.84 6.70 8.96
C PRO A 148 -1.48 8.19 9.03
N THR A 149 -0.22 8.56 8.81
CA THR A 149 0.24 9.95 9.00
C THR A 149 -0.47 10.87 8.01
N VAL A 150 -1.06 11.96 8.51
CA VAL A 150 -1.60 13.04 7.67
C VAL A 150 -0.53 14.13 7.56
N LEU A 151 -0.04 14.40 6.34
CA LEU A 151 0.96 15.43 6.11
C LEU A 151 0.32 16.84 6.16
N PRO A 152 1.06 17.88 6.57
CA PRO A 152 0.53 19.24 6.60
C PRO A 152 0.04 19.70 5.22
N GLY A 153 -1.23 20.10 5.15
CA GLY A 153 -1.86 20.56 3.90
C GLY A 153 -2.59 19.47 3.11
N GLU A 154 -2.43 18.19 3.49
CA GLU A 154 -3.12 17.08 2.86
C GLU A 154 -4.46 16.77 3.55
N LYS A 155 -5.44 16.32 2.76
CA LYS A 155 -6.76 15.92 3.26
C LYS A 155 -6.82 14.45 3.65
N LEU A 156 -5.94 13.65 3.07
CA LEU A 156 -5.89 12.20 3.28
C LEU A 156 -4.66 11.87 4.12
N SER A 157 -4.77 10.79 4.89
CA SER A 157 -3.61 10.08 5.41
C SER A 157 -2.72 9.62 4.26
N GLN A 158 -1.44 9.41 4.53
CA GLN A 158 -0.57 8.74 3.58
C GLN A 158 -1.11 7.35 3.25
N GLY A 159 -1.64 6.61 4.23
CA GLY A 159 -2.27 5.32 4.00
C GLY A 159 -3.39 5.01 4.98
N MET A 160 -4.40 4.29 4.48
CA MET A 160 -5.50 3.76 5.27
C MET A 160 -6.00 2.48 4.59
N LEU A 161 -6.35 1.47 5.39
CA LEU A 161 -7.10 0.32 4.91
C LEU A 161 -8.53 0.42 5.44
N SER A 162 -9.46 0.78 4.56
CA SER A 162 -10.85 1.06 4.90
C SER A 162 -11.77 -0.03 4.37
N PHE A 163 -12.57 -0.61 5.27
CA PHE A 163 -13.60 -1.59 4.94
C PHE A 163 -14.94 -0.88 4.88
N GLN A 164 -15.53 -0.84 3.69
CA GLN A 164 -16.82 -0.20 3.44
C GLN A 164 -17.99 -1.10 3.89
N GLN A 165 -19.22 -0.63 3.71
CA GLN A 165 -20.43 -1.40 4.00
C GLN A 165 -20.39 -2.75 3.26
N GLY A 166 -20.61 -3.84 4.01
CA GLY A 166 -20.60 -5.21 3.51
C GLY A 166 -19.21 -5.82 3.37
N ALA A 167 -18.15 -5.04 3.54
CA ALA A 167 -16.79 -5.51 3.37
C ALA A 167 -16.32 -6.36 4.55
N LYS A 168 -15.42 -7.31 4.28
CA LYS A 168 -14.92 -8.27 5.27
C LYS A 168 -13.45 -8.62 5.05
N ALA A 169 -12.80 -9.02 6.14
CA ALA A 169 -11.47 -9.64 6.08
C ALA A 169 -11.58 -11.15 6.28
N ILE A 170 -10.78 -11.92 5.54
CA ILE A 170 -10.69 -13.39 5.68
C ILE A 170 -9.22 -13.84 5.74
N ASN A 171 -9.02 -15.07 6.22
CA ASN A 171 -7.71 -15.75 6.31
C ASN A 171 -6.64 -15.03 7.15
N VAL A 172 -7.08 -14.15 8.05
CA VAL A 172 -6.20 -13.40 8.96
C VAL A 172 -5.55 -14.33 9.99
N LYS A 173 -4.24 -14.19 10.19
CA LYS A 173 -3.42 -14.97 11.14
C LYS A 173 -2.18 -14.17 11.57
N ASP A 174 -1.39 -14.72 12.49
CA ASP A 174 -0.12 -14.09 12.93
C ASP A 174 0.81 -13.75 11.75
N ALA A 175 0.87 -14.61 10.73
CA ALA A 175 1.68 -14.35 9.53
C ALA A 175 1.04 -13.37 8.53
N SER A 176 -0.25 -13.06 8.65
CA SER A 176 -0.96 -12.17 7.73
C SER A 176 -2.11 -11.40 8.38
N HIS A 177 -1.85 -10.12 8.61
CA HIS A 177 -2.78 -9.15 9.22
C HIS A 177 -2.32 -7.73 8.87
N ALA A 178 -3.12 -6.74 9.23
CA ALA A 178 -2.77 -5.34 9.17
C ALA A 178 -2.09 -4.89 10.47
N GLU A 179 -1.01 -4.12 10.36
CA GLU A 179 -0.38 -3.39 11.47
C GLU A 179 -0.56 -1.89 11.22
N GLY A 180 -1.09 -1.17 12.23
CA GLY A 180 -1.51 0.23 12.12
C GLY A 180 -3.04 0.40 12.16
N LEU A 181 -3.51 1.57 11.72
CA LEU A 181 -4.94 1.89 11.72
C LEU A 181 -5.68 1.14 10.61
N VAL A 182 -6.85 0.60 10.95
CA VAL A 182 -7.81 0.02 10.00
C VAL A 182 -9.16 0.66 10.26
N GLU A 183 -9.86 1.10 9.23
CA GLU A 183 -11.16 1.74 9.34
C GLU A 183 -12.29 0.78 8.93
N LYS A 184 -13.42 0.85 9.63
CA LYS A 184 -14.68 0.24 9.22
C LYS A 184 -15.73 1.33 9.07
N ILE A 185 -16.32 1.45 7.89
CA ILE A 185 -17.48 2.30 7.62
C ILE A 185 -18.68 1.39 7.34
N GLY A 186 -19.78 1.56 8.08
CA GLY A 186 -21.03 0.85 7.87
C GLY A 186 -21.60 0.19 9.12
N ASN A 187 -22.85 -0.27 9.00
CA ASN A 187 -23.65 -0.71 10.15
C ASN A 187 -23.64 -2.22 10.39
N GLU A 188 -22.51 -2.88 10.18
CA GLU A 188 -22.32 -4.30 10.47
C GLU A 188 -21.32 -4.54 11.59
N SER A 189 -21.52 -5.62 12.34
CA SER A 189 -20.46 -6.05 13.26
C SER A 189 -19.20 -6.38 12.47
N PHE A 190 -18.05 -5.95 12.96
CA PHE A 190 -16.80 -6.09 12.23
C PHE A 190 -15.68 -6.56 13.17
N GLN A 191 -14.90 -7.54 12.70
CA GLN A 191 -13.71 -8.01 13.38
C GLN A 191 -12.49 -7.45 12.64
N TYR A 192 -11.74 -6.59 13.31
CA TYR A 192 -10.59 -5.93 12.69
C TYR A 192 -9.49 -6.96 12.39
N PRO A 193 -8.93 -6.98 11.17
CA PRO A 193 -7.84 -7.88 10.79
C PRO A 193 -6.48 -7.38 11.29
N LYS A 194 -6.39 -6.93 12.54
CA LYS A 194 -5.24 -6.16 13.05
C LYS A 194 -4.37 -6.92 14.03
N GLY A 195 -3.10 -6.57 14.05
CA GLY A 195 -2.08 -7.09 14.93
C GLY A 195 -0.94 -6.09 15.07
N ASP A 196 0.11 -6.52 15.77
CA ASP A 196 1.36 -5.77 15.94
C ASP A 196 2.47 -6.75 16.30
N GLN A 197 3.69 -6.45 15.86
CA GLN A 197 4.87 -7.29 16.03
C GLN A 197 4.62 -8.77 15.66
N GLU A 198 4.06 -9.01 14.47
CA GLU A 198 3.78 -10.36 13.95
C GLU A 198 2.76 -11.17 14.79
N LYS A 199 1.98 -10.50 15.66
CA LYS A 199 0.92 -11.12 16.46
C LYS A 199 -0.44 -10.57 16.07
N TYR A 200 -1.29 -11.42 15.53
CA TYR A 200 -2.68 -11.08 15.25
C TYR A 200 -3.49 -11.00 16.56
N ARG A 201 -4.10 -9.83 16.80
CA ARG A 201 -4.88 -9.55 18.01
C ARG A 201 -6.07 -8.68 17.64
N TYR A 202 -7.14 -9.33 17.22
CA TYR A 202 -8.33 -8.62 16.77
C TYR A 202 -9.04 -7.89 17.91
N ALA A 203 -9.74 -6.84 17.52
CA ALA A 203 -10.87 -6.31 18.26
C ALA A 203 -12.13 -6.51 17.43
N ARG A 204 -13.30 -6.43 18.06
CA ARG A 204 -14.58 -6.53 17.37
C ARG A 204 -15.51 -5.43 17.84
N ILE A 205 -16.24 -4.83 16.91
CA ILE A 205 -17.38 -3.95 17.18
C ILE A 205 -18.68 -4.70 16.87
N SER A 206 -19.74 -4.41 17.64
CA SER A 206 -21.10 -4.69 17.21
C SER A 206 -21.47 -3.80 16.03
N ALA A 207 -22.60 -4.08 15.39
CA ALA A 207 -23.13 -3.22 14.34
C ALA A 207 -23.35 -1.79 14.86
N PRO A 208 -22.76 -0.77 14.23
CA PRO A 208 -23.14 0.63 14.42
C PRO A 208 -24.60 0.90 14.04
N GLU A 209 -25.08 2.12 14.32
CA GLU A 209 -26.46 2.50 14.03
C GLU A 209 -26.65 2.82 12.54
N LEU A 210 -25.76 3.65 11.98
CA LEU A 210 -25.87 4.16 10.61
C LEU A 210 -24.87 3.52 9.66
N LYS A 211 -25.26 3.40 8.39
CA LYS A 211 -24.39 2.89 7.31
C LYS A 211 -23.21 3.81 6.99
N THR A 212 -23.20 5.00 7.56
CA THR A 212 -22.16 6.02 7.40
C THR A 212 -21.28 6.15 8.64
N ASP A 213 -21.57 5.41 9.71
CA ASP A 213 -20.73 5.43 10.90
C ASP A 213 -19.39 4.80 10.57
N GLY A 214 -18.32 5.52 10.91
CA GLY A 214 -16.93 5.10 10.74
C GLY A 214 -16.27 4.87 12.09
N PHE A 215 -15.55 3.76 12.24
CA PHE A 215 -14.74 3.45 13.40
C PHE A 215 -13.35 3.00 12.99
N VAL A 216 -12.33 3.60 13.58
CA VAL A 216 -10.94 3.25 13.37
C VAL A 216 -10.46 2.35 14.49
N GLY A 217 -9.73 1.30 14.13
CA GLY A 217 -9.21 0.33 15.07
C GLY A 217 -7.71 0.13 14.93
N GLU A 218 -7.03 0.10 16.09
CA GLU A 218 -5.61 -0.23 16.20
C GLU A 218 -5.38 -1.28 17.28
N TYR A 219 -4.28 -2.02 17.17
CA TYR A 219 -3.69 -2.79 18.26
C TYR A 219 -2.22 -2.38 18.36
N ARG A 220 -1.74 -2.14 19.58
CA ARG A 220 -0.37 -1.70 19.83
C ARG A 220 0.26 -2.52 20.93
N THR A 221 1.54 -2.82 20.75
CA THR A 221 2.42 -3.39 21.77
C THR A 221 3.54 -2.43 22.11
N GLU A 222 4.11 -2.58 23.31
CA GLU A 222 5.35 -1.93 23.73
C GLU A 222 5.33 -0.37 23.76
N ASP A 223 4.15 0.25 23.85
CA ASP A 223 4.00 1.70 24.00
C ASP A 223 3.96 2.11 25.49
N ALA A 224 5.15 2.17 26.10
CA ALA A 224 5.30 2.59 27.50
C ALA A 224 4.83 4.05 27.75
N ALA A 225 4.88 4.91 26.73
CA ALA A 225 4.47 6.31 26.85
C ALA A 225 2.95 6.42 27.06
N PHE A 226 2.17 5.58 26.36
CA PHE A 226 0.72 5.52 26.51
C PHE A 226 0.28 5.28 27.97
N PHE A 227 0.91 4.30 28.63
CA PHE A 227 0.61 3.94 30.02
C PHE A 227 1.17 4.95 31.03
N LYS A 228 2.36 5.53 30.76
CA LYS A 228 2.91 6.59 31.63
C LYS A 228 2.01 7.82 31.67
N ALA A 229 1.37 8.16 30.54
CA ALA A 229 0.41 9.26 30.46
C ALA A 229 -0.94 8.95 31.15
N ARG A 230 -1.22 7.68 31.44
CA ARG A 230 -2.48 7.18 32.01
C ARG A 230 -2.22 6.30 33.24
N PRO A 231 -1.70 6.88 34.33
CA PRO A 231 -1.30 6.10 35.52
C PRO A 231 -2.50 5.60 36.35
N THR A 232 -3.69 6.15 36.15
CA THR A 232 -4.88 5.81 36.94
C THR A 232 -5.65 4.66 36.33
N ILE A 233 -5.94 3.65 37.15
CA ILE A 233 -6.85 2.55 36.80
C ILE A 233 -8.22 2.78 37.44
N ALA A 234 -9.30 2.40 36.75
CA ALA A 234 -10.63 2.37 37.35
C ALA A 234 -10.68 1.31 38.46
N GLY A 235 -11.39 1.59 39.55
CA GLY A 235 -11.33 0.76 40.77
C GLY A 235 -11.79 -0.70 40.64
N VAL A 236 -12.46 -1.05 39.53
CA VAL A 236 -12.84 -2.45 39.23
C VAL A 236 -11.71 -3.27 38.58
N ILE A 237 -10.65 -2.61 38.10
CA ILE A 237 -9.49 -3.24 37.47
C ILE A 237 -8.55 -3.74 38.55
N LYS A 238 -8.36 -5.06 38.63
CA LYS A 238 -7.45 -5.71 39.59
C LYS A 238 -6.02 -5.81 39.07
N GLU A 239 -5.87 -6.05 37.77
CA GLU A 239 -4.61 -6.18 37.08
C GLU A 239 -4.73 -5.48 35.72
N LEU A 240 -3.66 -4.79 35.32
CA LEU A 240 -3.57 -4.11 34.03
C LEU A 240 -2.32 -4.61 33.32
N ASN A 241 -2.49 -5.15 32.11
CA ASN A 241 -1.38 -5.40 31.22
C ASN A 241 -0.93 -4.07 30.60
N THR A 242 0.27 -3.63 30.95
CA THR A 242 0.85 -2.36 30.45
C THR A 242 1.76 -2.56 29.23
N SER A 243 1.64 -3.70 28.55
CA SER A 243 2.49 -4.03 27.40
C SER A 243 1.72 -3.99 26.08
N GLU A 244 0.39 -3.98 26.12
CA GLU A 244 -0.46 -4.02 24.92
C GLU A 244 -1.82 -3.38 25.18
N TYR A 245 -2.44 -2.86 24.13
CA TYR A 245 -3.82 -2.37 24.18
C TYR A 245 -4.46 -2.30 22.78
N TRP A 246 -5.77 -2.18 22.77
CA TRP A 246 -6.57 -1.89 21.58
C TRP A 246 -7.10 -0.46 21.65
N LEU A 247 -7.08 0.24 20.52
CA LEU A 247 -7.83 1.48 20.33
C LEU A 247 -8.98 1.20 19.36
N ILE A 248 -10.14 1.73 19.71
CA ILE A 248 -11.33 1.83 18.85
C ILE A 248 -11.88 3.23 19.09
N ASP A 249 -11.99 4.02 18.04
CA ASP A 249 -12.53 5.39 18.05
C ASP A 249 -13.48 5.58 16.87
#